data_AF-A0A537Y8W2-F1
#
_entry.id   AF-A0A537Y8W2-F1
#
_cell.length_a   1.000
_cell.length_b   1.000
_cell.length_c   1.000
_cell.angle_alpha   90.00
_cell.angle_beta   90.00
_cell.angle_gamma   90.00
#
_symmetry.space_group_name_H-M   'P 1'
#
loop_
_entity.id
_entity.type
_entity.pdbx_description
1 polymer ?
#
loop_
_entity_poly.entity_id
_entity_poly.type
_entity_poly.pdbx_seq_one_letter_code
_entity_poly.pdbx_strand_id
1 'polypeptide(L)'
;MDDPVAKRLVDSIIADFPDHEPGKRPIHTIGVGVKGAFEASEVARTYCIAEHFQIKRVQGKRVPIPVTVRFSNGSGSPKRHDGWNDVRGMATRFHLAGDRATDLIAMTLGEFFVRGVDEFLDFTKSAQQTTVARESPWRKIGDMLSLVRPLASPSSRCSRQE
;
A
#
# COMPACT_ATOMS: atom_id res chain seq x y z
N MET A 1 -6.52 9.57 -21.46
CA MET A 1 -6.83 8.68 -20.32
C MET A 1 -8.10 9.25 -19.69
N ASP A 2 -9.25 9.03 -20.32
CA ASP A 2 -10.54 9.50 -19.80
C ASP A 2 -11.42 8.27 -19.61
N ASP A 3 -11.05 7.43 -18.64
CA ASP A 3 -11.90 6.34 -18.18
C ASP A 3 -12.79 6.90 -17.05
N PRO A 4 -14.11 7.04 -17.27
CA PRO A 4 -15.02 7.56 -16.27
C PRO A 4 -14.98 6.76 -14.96
N VAL A 5 -14.68 5.45 -15.03
CA VAL A 5 -14.60 4.57 -13.88
C VAL A 5 -13.34 4.86 -13.07
N ALA A 6 -12.19 4.96 -13.73
CA ALA A 6 -10.93 5.26 -13.05
C ALA A 6 -10.99 6.61 -12.33
N LYS A 7 -11.55 7.63 -12.97
CA LYS A 7 -11.78 8.94 -12.35
C LYS A 7 -12.69 8.82 -11.13
N ARG A 8 -13.83 8.13 -11.28
CA ARG A 8 -14.79 7.91 -10.19
C ARG A 8 -14.14 7.25 -8.97
N LEU A 9 -13.27 6.24 -9.19
CA LEU A 9 -12.56 5.57 -8.09
C LEU A 9 -11.65 6.51 -7.32
N VAL A 10 -10.86 7.32 -8.02
CA VAL A 10 -9.95 8.28 -7.40
C VAL A 10 -10.76 9.33 -6.62
N ASP A 11 -11.82 9.85 -7.22
CA ASP A 11 -12.71 10.83 -6.58
C ASP A 11 -13.36 10.27 -5.32
N SER A 12 -13.82 9.02 -5.33
CA SER A 12 -14.39 8.34 -4.15
C SER A 12 -13.36 8.16 -3.03
N ILE A 13 -12.12 7.77 -3.34
CA ILE A 13 -11.07 7.68 -2.31
C ILE A 13 -10.80 9.07 -1.70
N ILE A 14 -10.68 10.10 -2.53
CA ILE A 14 -10.45 11.47 -2.06
C ILE A 14 -11.59 11.94 -1.14
N ALA A 15 -12.83 11.66 -1.51
CA ALA A 15 -14.02 12.06 -0.75
C ALA A 15 -14.17 11.27 0.57
N ASP A 16 -13.98 9.96 0.55
CA ASP A 16 -14.27 9.08 1.69
C ASP A 16 -13.11 8.99 2.70
N PHE A 17 -11.89 9.35 2.32
CA PHE A 17 -10.73 9.39 3.22
C PHE A 17 -10.29 10.85 3.48
N PRO A 18 -10.98 11.59 4.38
CA PRO A 18 -10.78 13.05 4.56
C PRO A 18 -9.43 13.43 5.17
N ASP A 19 -8.73 12.45 5.72
CA ASP A 19 -7.41 12.60 6.32
C ASP A 19 -6.29 12.85 5.27
N HIS A 20 -6.59 12.73 3.97
CA HIS A 20 -5.64 13.02 2.90
C HIS A 20 -5.36 14.53 2.77
N GLU A 21 -4.20 14.88 2.22
CA GLU A 21 -3.80 16.28 2.01
C GLU A 21 -3.64 16.55 0.50
N PRO A 22 -4.11 17.70 -0.02
CA PRO A 22 -3.94 18.06 -1.43
C PRO A 22 -2.47 18.00 -1.87
N GLY A 23 -2.23 17.49 -3.07
CA GLY A 23 -0.87 17.32 -3.61
C GLY A 23 -0.12 16.08 -3.09
N LYS A 24 -0.70 15.32 -2.16
CA LYS A 24 -0.20 14.01 -1.74
C LYS A 24 -1.02 12.89 -2.38
N ARG A 25 -0.52 11.66 -2.31
CA ARG A 25 -1.31 10.50 -2.74
C ARG A 25 -2.52 10.36 -1.79
N PRO A 26 -3.72 9.97 -2.28
CA PRO A 26 -4.89 9.84 -1.43
C PRO A 26 -4.87 8.56 -0.57
N ILE A 27 -4.06 7.58 -0.98
CA ILE A 27 -3.68 6.39 -0.23
C ILE A 27 -2.17 6.16 -0.40
N HIS A 28 -1.57 5.37 0.47
CA HIS A 28 -0.12 5.14 0.41
C HIS A 28 0.72 6.42 0.46
N THR A 29 0.32 7.39 1.28
CA THR A 29 0.91 8.74 1.35
C THR A 29 2.36 8.70 1.81
N ILE A 30 2.61 8.13 2.98
CA ILE A 30 3.94 8.02 3.57
C ILE A 30 4.65 6.81 2.99
N GLY A 31 5.90 7.01 2.57
CA GLY A 31 6.70 5.95 1.97
C GLY A 31 8.12 6.40 1.61
N VAL A 32 8.97 5.42 1.32
CA VAL A 32 10.38 5.61 0.96
C VAL A 32 10.66 5.01 -0.41
N GLY A 33 11.47 5.71 -1.20
CA GLY A 33 11.94 5.25 -2.50
C GLY A 33 13.36 4.72 -2.44
N VAL A 34 13.63 3.61 -3.11
CA VAL A 34 14.96 3.03 -3.26
C VAL A 34 15.23 2.64 -4.71
N LYS A 35 16.51 2.60 -5.09
CA LYS A 35 16.97 2.06 -6.37
C LYS A 35 17.50 0.65 -6.17
N GLY A 36 17.33 -0.20 -7.17
CA GLY A 36 17.82 -1.57 -7.13
C GLY A 36 18.07 -2.14 -8.52
N ALA A 37 18.31 -3.45 -8.54
CA ALA A 37 18.56 -4.23 -9.74
C ALA A 37 17.79 -5.55 -9.64
N PHE A 38 17.07 -5.91 -10.71
CA PHE A 38 16.36 -7.17 -10.83
C PHE A 38 17.12 -8.13 -11.74
N GLU A 39 17.37 -9.34 -11.27
CA GLU A 39 17.97 -10.42 -12.05
C GLU A 39 17.04 -11.63 -12.05
N ALA A 40 16.58 -12.02 -13.24
CA ALA A 40 15.72 -13.19 -13.39
C ALA A 40 16.52 -14.49 -13.20
N SER A 41 15.88 -15.50 -12.62
CA SER A 41 16.42 -16.86 -12.59
C SER A 41 16.36 -17.51 -13.98
N GLU A 42 17.24 -18.48 -14.25
CA GLU A 42 17.31 -19.18 -15.54
C GLU A 42 16.02 -19.93 -15.90
N VAL A 43 15.23 -20.33 -14.90
CA VAL A 43 13.95 -21.03 -15.09
C VAL A 43 12.82 -20.06 -15.44
N ALA A 44 12.90 -18.77 -15.13
CA ALA A 44 11.79 -17.84 -15.31
C ALA A 44 11.30 -17.75 -16.77
N ARG A 45 12.21 -17.89 -17.74
CA ARG A 45 11.91 -17.90 -19.17
C ARG A 45 11.03 -19.08 -19.62
N THR A 46 10.94 -20.16 -18.83
CA THR A 46 10.07 -21.30 -19.15
C THR A 46 8.61 -21.02 -18.80
N TYR A 47 8.35 -20.02 -17.97
CA TYR A 47 7.00 -19.66 -17.52
C TYR A 47 6.45 -18.41 -18.21
N CYS A 48 7.32 -17.50 -18.66
CA CYS A 48 6.87 -16.23 -19.23
C CYS A 48 7.88 -15.66 -20.24
N ILE A 49 7.36 -15.18 -21.37
CA ILE A 49 8.14 -14.58 -22.46
C ILE A 49 8.41 -13.07 -22.28
N ALA A 50 7.95 -12.46 -21.17
CA ALA A 50 8.17 -11.04 -20.91
C ALA A 50 9.65 -10.69 -20.86
N GLU A 51 10.00 -9.47 -21.28
CA GLU A 51 11.39 -8.97 -21.32
C GLU A 51 12.10 -9.07 -19.97
N HIS A 52 11.35 -8.93 -18.87
CA HIS A 52 11.83 -9.10 -17.50
C HIS A 52 12.59 -10.41 -17.29
N PHE A 53 12.14 -11.50 -17.93
CA PHE A 53 12.67 -12.84 -17.75
C PHE A 53 13.64 -13.26 -18.87
N GLN A 54 13.90 -12.39 -19.84
CA GLN A 54 14.90 -12.63 -20.88
C GLN A 54 16.27 -12.21 -20.36
N ILE A 55 17.11 -13.20 -20.03
CA ILE A 55 18.44 -12.95 -19.45
C ILE A 55 19.37 -12.37 -20.52
N LYS A 56 19.64 -11.06 -20.41
CA LYS A 56 20.60 -10.35 -21.26
C LYS A 56 22.01 -10.52 -20.71
N ARG A 57 22.98 -10.68 -21.62
CA ARG A 57 24.40 -10.75 -21.30
C ARG A 57 25.21 -9.80 -22.16
N VAL A 58 26.19 -9.14 -21.56
CA VAL A 58 27.18 -8.30 -22.24
C VAL A 58 28.56 -8.80 -21.80
N GLN A 59 29.40 -9.17 -22.76
CA GLN A 59 30.74 -9.73 -22.50
C GLN A 59 30.70 -10.93 -21.51
N GLY A 60 29.72 -11.82 -21.68
CA GLY A 60 29.54 -13.01 -20.84
C GLY A 60 28.92 -12.75 -19.45
N LYS A 61 28.75 -11.50 -19.03
CA LYS A 61 28.16 -11.14 -17.72
C LYS A 61 26.67 -10.84 -17.85
N ARG A 62 25.88 -11.26 -16.85
CA ARG A 62 24.45 -10.93 -16.77
C ARG A 62 24.27 -9.42 -16.59
N VAL A 63 23.28 -8.86 -17.28
CA VAL A 63 22.90 -7.46 -17.15
C VAL A 63 21.55 -7.40 -16.42
N PRO A 64 21.51 -6.96 -15.16
CA PRO A 64 20.26 -6.85 -14.44
C PRO A 64 19.43 -5.67 -14.94
N ILE A 65 18.12 -5.73 -14.72
CA ILE A 65 17.18 -4.66 -15.04
C ILE A 65 17.21 -3.64 -13.90
N PRO A 66 17.51 -2.35 -14.16
CA PRO A 66 17.40 -1.32 -13.13
C PRO A 66 15.95 -1.21 -12.64
N VAL A 67 15.77 -1.09 -11.33
CA VAL A 67 14.44 -0.89 -10.74
C VAL A 67 14.40 0.31 -9.81
N THR A 68 13.21 0.89 -9.68
CA THR A 68 12.89 1.84 -8.61
C THR A 68 11.74 1.26 -7.80
N VAL A 69 11.94 1.12 -6.50
CA VAL A 69 10.96 0.53 -5.59
C VAL A 69 10.49 1.61 -4.63
N ARG A 70 9.18 1.68 -4.39
CA ARG A 70 8.59 2.51 -3.35
C ARG A 70 7.87 1.64 -2.33
N PHE A 71 8.35 1.69 -1.09
CA PHE A 71 7.63 1.15 0.06
C PHE A 71 6.72 2.22 0.64
N SER A 72 5.56 1.81 1.17
CA SER A 72 4.60 2.77 1.75
C SER A 72 3.67 2.13 2.77
N ASN A 73 3.07 2.95 3.62
CA ASN A 73 1.91 2.58 4.43
C ASN A 73 0.68 2.44 3.51
N GLY A 74 -0.44 1.89 3.98
CA GLY A 74 -1.69 1.81 3.21
C GLY A 74 -2.51 3.11 3.30
N SER A 75 -2.52 3.72 4.49
CA SER A 75 -3.29 4.93 4.79
C SER A 75 -2.92 6.16 3.93
N GLY A 76 -3.94 6.98 3.64
CA GLY A 76 -3.84 8.32 3.04
C GLY A 76 -3.39 9.44 3.98
N SER A 77 -3.49 9.21 5.29
CA SER A 77 -3.19 10.24 6.31
C SER A 77 -1.68 10.56 6.38
N PRO A 78 -1.27 11.84 6.24
CA PRO A 78 0.13 12.24 6.33
C PRO A 78 0.66 12.23 7.77
N LYS A 79 -0.23 12.06 8.76
CA LYS A 79 0.10 12.03 10.19
C LYS A 79 0.43 10.61 10.69
N ARG A 80 0.20 9.56 9.87
CA ARG A 80 0.43 8.16 10.25
C ARG A 80 1.91 7.80 10.15
N HIS A 81 2.45 7.24 11.23
CA HIS A 81 3.84 6.79 11.31
C HIS A 81 3.97 5.31 10.92
N ASP A 82 5.18 4.90 10.55
CA ASP A 82 5.44 3.56 10.01
C ASP A 82 5.16 2.42 11.01
N GLY A 83 5.30 2.67 12.31
CA GLY A 83 4.95 1.68 13.36
C GLY A 83 3.45 1.39 13.54
N TRP A 84 2.55 2.05 12.80
CA TRP A 84 1.10 1.79 12.90
C TRP A 84 0.74 0.47 12.23
N ASN A 85 -0.24 -0.27 12.74
CA ASN A 85 -0.66 -1.53 12.12
C ASN A 85 -1.42 -1.23 10.81
N ASP A 86 -0.83 -1.60 9.69
CA ASP A 86 -1.31 -1.26 8.34
C ASP A 86 -0.72 -2.25 7.33
N VAL A 87 -1.36 -2.38 6.17
CA VAL A 87 -0.76 -3.03 5.01
C VAL A 87 0.41 -2.20 4.50
N ARG A 88 1.43 -2.85 3.93
CA ARG A 88 2.54 -2.13 3.29
C ARG A 88 2.50 -2.32 1.80
N GLY A 89 2.54 -1.21 1.08
CA GLY A 89 2.69 -1.22 -0.38
C GLY A 89 4.16 -1.40 -0.77
N MET A 90 4.39 -2.14 -1.85
CA MET A 90 5.66 -2.24 -2.57
C MET A 90 5.36 -2.05 -4.06
N ALA A 91 5.59 -0.83 -4.56
CA ALA A 91 5.46 -0.51 -5.98
C ALA A 91 6.83 -0.54 -6.64
N THR A 92 7.04 -1.44 -7.59
CA THR A 92 8.31 -1.62 -8.30
C THR A 92 8.16 -1.24 -9.75
N ARG A 93 8.91 -0.23 -10.19
CA ARG A 93 9.10 0.10 -11.60
C ARG A 93 10.34 -0.60 -12.15
N PHE A 94 10.15 -1.38 -13.22
CA PHE A 94 11.23 -1.97 -14.02
C PHE A 94 11.53 -1.05 -15.20
N HIS A 95 12.79 -0.61 -15.33
CA HIS A 95 13.24 0.26 -16.41
C HIS A 95 13.75 -0.61 -17.57
N LEU A 96 12.91 -0.81 -18.58
CA LEU A 96 13.17 -1.67 -19.74
C LEU A 96 13.86 -0.89 -20.87
N ALA A 97 14.23 -1.58 -21.95
CA ALA A 97 14.93 -0.94 -23.07
C ALA A 97 14.03 0.05 -23.85
N GLY A 98 14.61 1.18 -24.26
CA GLY A 98 13.95 2.19 -25.10
C GLY A 98 12.85 2.96 -24.36
N ASP A 99 13.18 3.48 -23.17
CA ASP A 99 12.29 4.27 -22.29
C ASP A 99 10.99 3.58 -21.85
N ARG A 100 10.85 2.29 -22.16
CA ARG A 100 9.72 1.48 -21.69
C ARG A 100 9.89 1.15 -20.21
N ALA A 101 8.76 1.01 -19.54
CA ALA A 101 8.73 0.57 -18.15
C ALA A 101 7.53 -0.35 -17.91
N THR A 102 7.62 -1.14 -16.85
CA THR A 102 6.47 -1.87 -16.31
C THR A 102 6.44 -1.68 -14.81
N ASP A 103 5.25 -1.49 -14.26
CA ASP A 103 5.04 -1.26 -12.84
C ASP A 103 4.34 -2.47 -12.21
N LEU A 104 5.00 -3.11 -11.24
CA LEU A 104 4.40 -4.10 -10.35
C LEU A 104 3.93 -3.39 -9.08
N ILE A 105 2.62 -3.22 -8.94
CA ILE A 105 2.01 -2.59 -7.77
C ILE A 105 1.54 -3.69 -6.82
N ALA A 106 2.28 -3.91 -5.74
CA ALA A 106 2.01 -4.97 -4.77
C ALA A 106 1.78 -4.42 -3.36
N MET A 107 1.25 -5.25 -2.49
CA MET A 107 1.17 -5.01 -1.05
C MET A 107 1.47 -6.29 -0.27
N THR A 108 1.64 -6.17 1.04
CA THR A 108 1.93 -7.32 1.93
C THR A 108 0.78 -8.31 2.07
N LEU A 109 -0.45 -7.91 1.74
CA LEU A 109 -1.61 -8.80 1.75
C LEU A 109 -1.65 -9.57 0.42
N GLY A 110 -1.78 -10.90 0.49
CA GLY A 110 -1.94 -11.76 -0.69
C GLY A 110 -3.33 -11.68 -1.35
N GLU A 111 -4.23 -10.92 -0.74
CA GLU A 111 -5.62 -10.73 -1.13
C GLU A 111 -5.99 -9.24 -1.02
N PHE A 112 -7.23 -8.91 -1.39
CA PHE A 112 -7.78 -7.57 -1.22
C PHE A 112 -9.21 -7.64 -0.70
N PHE A 113 -9.69 -6.55 -0.08
CA PHE A 113 -10.97 -6.53 0.64
C PHE A 113 -12.19 -6.75 -0.26
N VAL A 114 -12.05 -6.54 -1.57
CA VAL A 114 -13.10 -6.65 -2.57
C VAL A 114 -12.56 -7.29 -3.84
N ARG A 115 -13.47 -7.85 -4.66
CA ARG A 115 -13.11 -8.59 -5.88
C ARG A 115 -13.25 -7.76 -7.15
N GLY A 116 -14.02 -6.69 -7.09
CA GLY A 116 -14.39 -5.89 -8.25
C GLY A 116 -14.44 -4.39 -7.97
N VAL A 117 -14.48 -3.63 -9.06
CA VAL A 117 -14.48 -2.18 -9.02
C VAL A 117 -15.73 -1.59 -8.36
N ASP A 118 -16.91 -2.18 -8.62
CA ASP A 118 -18.15 -1.68 -8.01
C ASP A 118 -18.17 -1.94 -6.49
N GLU A 119 -17.76 -3.13 -6.05
CA GLU A 119 -17.59 -3.46 -4.63
C GLU A 119 -16.59 -2.51 -3.94
N PHE A 120 -15.55 -2.06 -4.67
CA PHE A 120 -14.58 -1.11 -4.14
C PHE A 120 -15.20 0.24 -3.75
N LEU A 121 -16.18 0.73 -4.52
CA LEU A 121 -16.85 1.99 -4.22
C LEU A 121 -17.69 1.91 -2.94
N ASP A 122 -18.24 0.73 -2.64
CA ASP A 122 -18.94 0.52 -1.36
C ASP A 122 -17.95 0.28 -0.21
N PHE A 123 -16.80 -0.34 -0.52
CA PHE A 123 -15.70 -0.46 0.43
C PHE A 123 -15.14 0.90 0.86
N THR A 124 -14.93 1.88 -0.04
CA THR A 124 -14.39 3.20 0.38
C THR A 124 -15.28 3.91 1.39
N LYS A 125 -16.60 3.83 1.20
CA LYS A 125 -17.60 4.36 2.15
C LYS A 125 -17.59 3.61 3.49
N SER A 126 -17.34 2.30 3.46
CA SER A 126 -17.37 1.45 4.66
C SER A 126 -16.06 1.48 5.45
N ALA A 127 -14.94 1.69 4.77
CA ALA A 127 -13.58 1.67 5.33
C ALA A 127 -13.15 3.01 5.94
N GLN A 128 -14.08 3.95 6.10
CA GLN A 128 -13.83 5.23 6.74
C GLN A 128 -13.28 5.04 8.15
N GLN A 129 -12.28 5.84 8.51
CA GLN A 129 -11.66 5.76 9.83
C GLN A 129 -12.60 6.37 10.87
N THR A 130 -13.22 5.53 11.69
CA THR A 130 -13.98 6.01 12.85
C THR A 130 -13.04 6.31 14.02
N THR A 131 -13.25 7.44 14.68
CA THR A 131 -12.56 7.76 15.94
C THR A 131 -13.00 6.78 17.03
N VAL A 132 -12.05 6.07 17.62
CA VAL A 132 -12.31 5.18 18.76
C VAL A 132 -11.90 5.91 20.04
N ALA A 133 -12.86 6.08 20.96
CA ALA A 133 -12.58 6.64 22.28
C ALA A 133 -11.62 5.73 23.05
N ARG A 134 -10.64 6.33 23.72
CA ARG A 134 -9.69 5.58 24.54
C ARG A 134 -10.37 5.14 25.83
N GLU A 135 -10.46 3.84 26.07
CA GLU A 135 -10.90 3.32 27.37
C GLU A 135 -9.89 3.61 28.48
N SER A 136 -10.40 3.76 29.70
CA SER A 136 -9.56 3.95 30.88
C SER A 136 -8.70 2.71 31.16
N PRO A 137 -7.45 2.87 31.66
CA PRO A 137 -6.61 1.73 32.01
C PRO A 137 -7.26 0.76 32.99
N TRP A 138 -8.04 1.29 33.94
CA TRP A 138 -8.78 0.49 34.93
C TRP A 138 -9.85 -0.40 34.31
N ARG A 139 -10.57 0.11 33.30
CA ARG A 139 -11.55 -0.69 32.58
C ARG A 139 -10.87 -1.87 31.86
N LYS A 140 -9.74 -1.60 31.20
CA LYS A 140 -8.95 -2.65 30.52
C LYS A 140 -8.42 -3.70 31.48
N ILE A 141 -7.96 -3.29 32.66
CA ILE A 141 -7.53 -4.23 33.71
C ILE A 141 -8.73 -5.09 34.15
N GLY A 142 -9.90 -4.50 34.37
CA GLY A 142 -11.12 -5.23 34.71
C GLY A 142 -11.53 -6.24 33.64
N ASP A 143 -11.49 -5.85 32.36
CA ASP A 143 -11.78 -6.75 31.24
C ASP A 143 -10.80 -7.92 31.21
N MET A 144 -9.49 -7.64 31.32
CA MET A 144 -8.45 -8.67 31.35
C MET A 144 -8.62 -9.65 32.53
N LEU A 145 -8.96 -9.15 33.72
CA LEU A 145 -9.26 -9.98 34.90
C LEU A 145 -10.51 -10.83 34.69
N SER A 146 -11.46 -10.36 33.88
CA SER A 146 -12.68 -11.07 33.50
C SER A 146 -12.51 -11.94 32.25
N LEU A 147 -11.28 -12.09 31.74
CA LEU A 147 -10.95 -12.79 30.48
C LEU A 147 -11.69 -12.25 29.25
N VAL A 148 -12.10 -10.97 29.29
CA VAL A 148 -12.64 -10.21 28.16
C VAL A 148 -11.50 -9.47 27.48
N ARG A 149 -11.45 -9.50 26.14
CA ARG A 149 -10.43 -8.75 25.39
C ARG A 149 -10.74 -7.24 25.50
N PRO A 150 -9.88 -6.42 26.10
CA PRO A 150 -10.10 -4.98 26.20
C PRO A 150 -10.05 -4.33 24.81
N LEU A 151 -10.70 -3.17 24.64
CA LEU A 151 -10.59 -2.46 23.37
C LEU A 151 -9.14 -2.05 23.10
N ALA A 152 -8.75 -2.11 21.82
CA ALA A 152 -7.44 -1.61 21.41
C ALA A 152 -7.33 -0.13 21.78
N SER A 153 -6.20 0.28 22.37
CA SER A 153 -5.94 1.71 22.54
C SER A 153 -5.78 2.34 21.14
N PRO A 154 -6.46 3.46 20.83
CA PRO A 154 -6.09 4.21 19.65
C PRO A 154 -4.60 4.64 19.77
N SER A 155 -3.91 4.91 18.66
CA SER A 155 -2.52 5.40 18.70
C SER A 155 -2.43 6.58 19.66
N SER A 156 -1.28 6.68 20.33
CA SER A 156 -0.96 7.70 21.35
C SER A 156 -1.13 9.17 20.92
N ARG A 157 -1.50 9.44 19.66
CA ARG A 157 -1.78 10.78 19.13
C ARG A 157 -3.20 10.99 18.60
N CYS A 158 -4.05 9.97 18.55
CA CYS A 158 -5.47 10.19 18.27
C CYS A 158 -6.18 10.95 19.40
N SER A 159 -5.58 10.99 20.60
CA SER A 159 -6.10 11.66 21.80
C SER A 159 -5.54 13.07 22.02
N ARG A 160 -4.93 13.71 21.01
CA ARG A 160 -4.44 15.12 21.10
C ARG A 160 -5.13 16.03 20.08
N GLN A 161 -6.39 15.76 19.76
CA GLN A 161 -7.21 16.65 18.93
C GLN A 161 -8.34 17.32 19.74
N GLU A 162 -8.13 17.46 21.05
CA GLU A 162 -8.83 18.43 21.90
C GLU A 162 -7.82 19.44 22.42
#